data_AF-A0A382S949-F1
#
_entry.id   AF-A0A382S949-F1
#
_cell.length_a   1.000
_cell.length_b   1.000
_cell.length_c   1.000
_cell.angle_alpha   90.00
_cell.angle_beta   90.00
_cell.angle_gamma   90.00
#
_symmetry.space_group_name_H-M   'P 1'
#
loop_
_entity.id
_entity.type
_entity.pdbx_description
1 polymer ?
#
loop_
_entity_poly.entity_id
_entity_poly.type
_entity_poly.pdbx_seq_one_letter_code
_entity_poly.pdbx_strand_id
1 'polypeptide(L)' 'MQFTIDLISDLNLNEESFDWIGKPTSLFCLVAGNISSDRTILLETLQHLGRQYKQVFFIDGPEDMKREIVDLKESYKELE' A
#
# COMPACT_ATOMS: atom_id res chain seq x y z
N MET A 1 24.19 8.44 11.29
CA MET A 1 23.06 8.64 10.36
C MET A 1 21.94 7.74 10.85
N GLN A 2 20.78 8.29 11.19
CA GLN A 2 19.63 7.51 11.67
C GLN A 2 18.70 7.26 10.48
N PHE A 3 18.23 6.04 10.34
CA PHE A 3 17.33 5.61 9.29
C PHE A 3 16.02 5.19 9.96
N THR A 4 14.91 5.79 9.54
CA THR A 4 13.58 5.51 10.06
C THR A 4 12.65 5.13 8.91
N ILE A 5 11.72 4.23 9.21
CA ILE A 5 10.67 3.79 8.30
C ILE A 5 9.37 3.87 9.08
N ASP A 6 8.33 4.45 8.48
CA ASP A 6 6.97 4.30 8.95
C ASP A 6 6.47 2.91 8.54
N LEU A 7 5.98 2.12 9.49
CA LEU A 7 5.39 0.81 9.24
C LEU A 7 3.88 0.90 9.42
N ILE A 8 3.13 0.57 8.36
CA ILE A 8 1.66 0.50 8.38
C ILE A 8 1.18 -0.84 7.80
N SER A 9 -0.01 -1.27 8.17
CA SER A 9 -0.60 -2.56 7.81
C SER A 9 -2.11 -2.52 8.06
N ASP A 10 -2.85 -3.47 7.47
CA ASP A 10 -4.24 -3.78 7.85
C ASP A 10 -5.17 -2.56 7.81
N LEU A 11 -5.03 -1.73 6.77
CA LEU A 11 -5.90 -0.57 6.57
C LEU A 11 -7.35 -1.01 6.31
N ASN A 12 -7.56 -2.19 5.70
CA ASN A 12 -8.86 -2.83 5.47
C ASN A 12 -9.92 -1.86 4.91
N LEU A 13 -9.54 -1.07 3.91
CA LEU A 13 -10.36 -0.03 3.31
C LEU A 13 -11.46 -0.65 2.44
N ASN A 14 -12.68 -0.12 2.59
CA ASN A 14 -13.89 -0.60 1.91
C ASN A 14 -14.68 0.50 1.19
N GLU A 15 -14.39 1.78 1.43
CA GLU A 15 -15.06 2.93 0.82
C GLU A 15 -14.06 4.02 0.42
N GLU A 16 -14.38 4.76 -0.65
CA GLU A 16 -13.55 5.81 -1.24
C GLU A 16 -13.42 7.04 -0.33
N SER A 17 -12.46 7.01 0.60
CA SER A 17 -11.60 8.16 0.91
C SER A 17 -10.53 7.77 1.94
N PHE A 18 -9.31 7.60 1.46
CA PHE A 18 -8.14 7.43 2.32
C PHE A 18 -7.31 8.72 2.31
N ASP A 19 -7.26 9.42 3.45
CA ASP A 19 -6.42 10.61 3.61
C ASP A 19 -5.23 10.32 4.55
N TRP A 20 -4.03 10.68 4.09
CA TRP A 20 -2.75 10.45 4.74
C TRP A 20 -1.86 11.70 4.67
N ILE A 21 -2.44 12.86 4.34
CA ILE A 21 -1.73 14.12 4.26
C ILE A 21 -1.22 14.53 5.66
N GLY A 22 0.06 14.89 5.73
CA GLY A 22 0.71 15.34 6.96
C GLY A 22 0.90 14.25 8.03
N LYS A 23 0.65 12.98 7.68
CA LYS A 23 0.88 11.83 8.57
C LYS A 23 2.30 11.25 8.58
N PRO A 24 3.13 11.36 7.52
CA PRO A 24 4.48 10.82 7.54
C PRO A 24 5.33 11.31 8.72
N THR A 25 6.01 10.38 9.38
CA THR A 25 7.04 10.68 10.39
C THR A 25 8.45 10.30 9.93
N SER A 26 8.55 9.60 8.80
CA SER A 26 9.79 9.15 8.16
C SER A 26 9.79 9.43 6.66
N LEU A 27 10.97 9.36 6.03
CA LEU A 27 11.10 9.48 4.57
C LEU A 27 10.55 8.26 3.81
N PHE A 28 10.56 7.11 4.45
CA PHE A 28 10.22 5.82 3.85
C PHE A 28 9.03 5.20 4.57
N CYS A 29 8.20 4.49 3.82
CA CYS A 29 7.07 3.74 4.35
C CYS A 29 7.16 2.28 3.90
N LEU A 30 6.96 1.35 4.84
CA LEU A 30 6.72 -0.07 4.57
C LEU A 30 5.25 -0.36 4.86
N VAL A 31 4.53 -0.84 3.85
CA VAL A 31 3.14 -1.25 3.95
C VAL A 31 3.08 -2.77 3.95
N ALA A 32 2.74 -3.36 5.10
CA ALA A 32 2.71 -4.79 5.34
C ALA A 32 1.34 -5.42 5.04
N GLY A 33 0.74 -5.02 3.91
CA GLY A 33 -0.45 -5.66 3.35
C GLY A 33 -1.77 -5.32 4.03
N ASN A 34 -2.81 -5.99 3.55
CA ASN A 34 -4.23 -5.84 3.91
C ASN A 34 -4.72 -4.39 3.78
N ILE A 35 -4.40 -3.75 2.65
CA ILE A 35 -4.93 -2.44 2.28
C ILE A 35 -6.39 -2.55 1.90
N SER A 36 -6.72 -3.37 0.90
CA SER A 36 -8.10 -3.55 0.42
C SER A 36 -8.19 -4.73 -0.55
N SER A 37 -9.35 -5.40 -0.54
CA SER A 37 -9.72 -6.39 -1.56
C SER A 37 -10.26 -5.78 -2.85
N ASP A 38 -10.56 -4.48 -2.87
CA ASP A 38 -10.79 -3.75 -4.11
C ASP A 38 -9.45 -3.27 -4.69
N ARG A 39 -9.17 -3.72 -5.92
CA ARG A 39 -7.91 -3.39 -6.60
C ARG A 39 -7.76 -1.91 -6.91
N THR A 40 -8.86 -1.22 -7.21
CA THR A 40 -8.87 0.22 -7.47
C THR A 40 -8.49 0.96 -6.19
N ILE A 41 -9.11 0.62 -5.06
CA ILE A 41 -8.81 1.22 -3.76
C ILE A 41 -7.36 0.96 -3.36
N LEU A 42 -6.86 -0.26 -3.55
CA LEU A 42 -5.45 -0.59 -3.29
C LEU A 42 -4.49 0.30 -4.09
N LEU A 43 -4.71 0.41 -5.40
CA LEU A 43 -3.86 1.22 -6.29
C LEU A 43 -3.89 2.70 -5.94
N GLU A 44 -5.09 3.26 -5.75
CA GLU A 44 -5.26 4.66 -5.37
C GLU A 44 -4.63 4.97 -4.01
N THR A 45 -4.75 4.05 -3.05
CA THR A 45 -4.12 4.15 -1.73
C THR A 45 -2.59 4.17 -1.84
N LEU A 46 -2.00 3.23 -2.58
CA LEU A 46 -0.55 3.18 -2.80
C LEU A 46 -0.04 4.42 -3.53
N GLN A 47 -0.77 4.92 -4.53
CA GLN A 47 -0.45 6.17 -5.21
C GLN A 47 -0.54 7.38 -4.27
N HIS A 48 -1.55 7.43 -3.40
CA HIS A 48 -1.69 8.49 -2.42
C HIS A 48 -0.53 8.49 -1.43
N LEU A 49 -0.17 7.33 -0.87
CA LEU A 49 1.00 7.15 -0.01
C LEU A 49 2.30 7.56 -0.74
N GLY A 50 2.43 7.21 -2.02
CA GLY A 50 3.57 7.59 -2.86
C GLY A 50 3.74 9.11 -3.03
N ARG A 51 2.69 9.91 -2.83
CA ARG A 51 2.79 11.38 -2.82
C ARG A 51 3.26 11.94 -1.47
N GLN A 52 3.14 11.17 -0.39
CA GLN A 52 3.50 11.59 0.96
C GLN A 52 4.90 11.14 1.39
N TYR A 53 5.39 10.02 0.84
CA TYR A 53 6.69 9.44 1.16
C TYR A 53 7.67 9.55 -0.01
N LYS A 54 8.98 9.52 0.29
CA LYS A 54 10.01 9.45 -0.75
C LYS A 54 10.03 8.10 -1.46
N GLN A 55 9.76 7.03 -0.73
CA GLN A 55 9.57 5.68 -1.26
C GLN A 55 8.58 4.92 -0.38
N VAL A 56 7.67 4.21 -1.04
CA VAL A 56 6.77 3.23 -0.41
C VAL A 56 7.23 1.84 -0.85
N PHE A 57 7.40 0.96 0.11
CA PHE A 57 7.60 -0.48 -0.10
C PHE A 57 6.30 -1.17 0.27
N PHE A 58 5.75 -1.98 -0.63
CA PHE A 58 4.50 -2.70 -0.41
C PHE A 58 4.75 -4.20 -0.49
N ILE A 59 4.16 -4.92 0.47
CA ILE A 59 4.12 -6.38 0.51
C ILE A 59 2.64 -6.74 0.60
N ASP A 60 2.15 -7.56 -0.33
CA ASP A 60 0.74 -7.95 -0.37
C ASP A 60 0.35 -8.83 0.82
N GLY A 61 -0.81 -8.52 1.40
CA GLY A 61 -1.49 -9.34 2.40
C GLY A 61 -2.62 -10.17 1.77
N PRO A 62 -3.21 -11.11 2.53
CA PRO A 62 -4.32 -11.95 2.04
C PRO A 62 -5.50 -11.19 1.44
N GLU A 63 -5.82 -9.99 1.95
CA GLU A 63 -6.91 -9.17 1.41
C GLU A 63 -6.53 -8.45 0.11
N ASP A 64 -5.24 -8.23 -0.17
CA ASP A 64 -4.78 -7.48 -1.35
C ASP A 64 -4.68 -8.33 -2.63
N MET A 65 -4.72 -9.65 -2.45
CA MET A 65 -4.59 -10.61 -3.54
C MET A 65 -5.91 -10.74 -4.31
N LYS A 66 -5.86 -10.52 -5.64
CA LYS A 66 -6.96 -10.92 -6.52
C LYS A 66 -7.18 -12.43 -6.37
N ARG A 67 -8.32 -12.84 -5.81
CA ARG A 67 -8.68 -14.26 -5.60
C ARG A 67 -8.61 -15.11 -6.88
N GLU A 68 -8.67 -14.50 -8.06
CA GLU A 68 -8.61 -15.17 -9.36
C GLU A 68 -7.20 -15.24 -9.98
N ILE A 69 -6.24 -14.43 -9.52
CA ILE A 69 -4.86 -14.41 -10.05
C ILE A 69 -3.94 -15.13 -9.06
N VAL A 70 -3.76 -16.43 -9.27
CA VAL A 70 -2.83 -17.27 -8.50
C VAL A 70 -1.35 -16.96 -8.84
N ASP A 71 -1.11 -16.28 -9.96
CA ASP A 71 0.24 -15.86 -10.34
C ASP A 71 0.62 -14.52 -9.69
N LEU A 72 1.38 -14.61 -8.60
CA LEU A 72 1.96 -13.46 -7.89
C LEU A 72 2.66 -12.50 -8.86
N LYS A 73 3.41 -13.01 -9.85
CA LYS A 73 4.18 -12.16 -10.75
C LYS A 73 3.27 -11.25 -11.57
N GLU A 74 2.16 -11.79 -12.09
CA GLU A 74 1.19 -11.00 -12.84
C GLU A 74 0.47 -9.99 -11.95
N SER A 75 0.19 -10.35 -10.68
CA SER A 75 -0.38 -9.42 -9.70
C SER A 75 0.51 -8.19 -9.49
N TYR A 76 1.83 -8.36 -9.37
CA TYR A 76 2.75 -7.24 -9.14
C TYR A 76 2.98 -6.34 -10.36
N LYS A 77 2.78 -6.82 -11.61
CA LYS A 77 2.95 -5.99 -12.81
C LYS A 77 2.01 -4.78 -12.87
N GLU A 78 0.83 -4.90 -12.26
CA GLU A 78 -0.14 -3.80 -12.22
C GLU A 78 0.27 -2.69 -11.23
N LEU A 79 1.30 -2.92 -10.41
CA LEU A 79 1.80 -1.99 -9.40
C LEU A 79 3.03 -1.18 -9.86
N GLU A 80 3.60 -1.52 -11.02
CA GLU A 80 4.73 -0.78 -11.67
C GLU A 80 4.23 0.46 -12.43
#